data_AF-A0A154BVH1-F1
#
_entry.id   AF-A0A154BVH1-F1
#
_cell.length_a   1.000
_cell.length_b   1.000
_cell.length_c   1.000
_cell.angle_alpha   90.00
_cell.angle_beta   90.00
_cell.angle_gamma   90.00
#
_symmetry.space_group_name_H-M   'P 1'
#
loop_
_entity.id
_entity.type
_entity.pdbx_description
1 polymer ?
#
loop_
_entity_poly.entity_id
_entity_poly.type
_entity_poly.pdbx_seq_one_letter_code
_entity_poly.pdbx_strand_id
1 'polypeptide(L)'
;MKDMRRIIGLLVVIALLSITTTTFAADWQVNIHLSPENGGLLSGEMWYNNDMVWRLKIQADGAIPAISGNDPRVTVLVPDIVDGLFVLKVHR
;
A
#
# COMPACT_ATOMS: atom_id res chain seq x y z
N MET A 1 15.16 46.02 -33.11
CA MET A 1 13.85 45.32 -32.96
C MET A 1 13.90 43.81 -33.17
N LYS A 2 14.76 43.29 -34.06
CA LYS A 2 14.87 41.83 -34.34
C LYS A 2 15.38 41.03 -33.13
N ASP A 3 16.30 41.62 -32.36
CA ASP A 3 16.90 40.98 -31.17
C ASP A 3 15.94 40.94 -29.98
N MET A 4 15.11 41.98 -29.82
CA MET A 4 14.07 42.02 -28.78
C MET A 4 13.06 40.88 -28.94
N ARG A 5 12.67 40.55 -30.17
CA ARG A 5 11.75 39.42 -30.46
C ARG A 5 12.38 38.07 -30.15
N ARG A 6 13.70 37.93 -30.33
CA ARG A 6 14.44 36.71 -29.98
C ARG A 6 14.56 36.53 -28.47
N ILE A 7 14.83 37.62 -27.74
CA ILE A 7 14.90 37.60 -26.27
C ILE A 7 13.54 37.24 -25.67
N ILE A 8 12.46 37.83 -26.18
CA ILE A 8 11.10 37.48 -25.74
C ILE A 8 10.78 36.02 -26.06
N GLY A 9 11.11 35.55 -27.26
CA GLY A 9 10.94 34.14 -27.63
C GLY A 9 11.71 33.18 -26.71
N LEU A 10 12.95 33.53 -26.37
CA LEU A 10 13.78 32.75 -25.44
C LEU A 10 13.16 32.71 -24.04
N LEU A 11 12.67 33.84 -23.53
CA LEU A 11 12.00 33.93 -22.23
C LEU A 11 10.73 33.09 -22.18
N VAL A 12 9.94 33.07 -23.27
CA VAL A 12 8.73 32.24 -23.36
C VAL A 12 9.07 30.75 -23.33
N VAL A 13 10.13 30.33 -24.03
CA VAL A 13 10.58 28.93 -24.02
C VAL A 13 11.06 28.52 -22.63
N ILE A 14 11.84 29.37 -21.95
CA ILE A 14 12.32 29.10 -20.58
C ILE A 14 11.14 29.04 -19.60
N ALA A 15 10.16 29.95 -19.74
CA ALA A 15 8.95 29.93 -18.93
C ALA A 15 8.15 28.64 -19.14
N LEU A 16 7.98 28.20 -20.39
CA LEU A 16 7.29 26.94 -20.71
C LEU A 16 7.99 25.72 -20.13
N LEU A 17 9.32 25.67 -20.19
CA LEU A 17 10.12 24.57 -19.62
C LEU A 17 10.09 24.56 -18.07
N SER A 18 9.81 25.70 -17.44
CA SER A 18 9.72 25.81 -15.98
C SER A 18 8.39 25.32 -15.41
N ILE A 19 7.38 25.09 -16.25
CA ILE A 19 6.03 24.68 -15.81
C ILE A 19 5.95 23.17 -15.56
N THR A 20 6.89 22.37 -16.07
CA THR A 20 6.87 20.90 -15.96
C THR A 20 7.96 20.36 -15.05
N THR A 21 7.77 20.47 -13.74
CA THR A 21 8.61 19.76 -12.76
C THR A 21 7.80 19.02 -11.69
N THR A 22 6.56 18.61 -12.01
CA THR A 22 5.92 17.54 -11.24
C THR A 22 6.46 16.19 -11.73
N THR A 23 7.73 15.94 -11.42
CA THR A 23 8.22 14.57 -11.33
C THR A 23 7.42 13.89 -10.23
N PHE A 24 6.36 13.17 -10.61
CA PHE A 24 5.82 12.10 -9.78
C PHE A 24 6.92 11.05 -9.71
N ALA A 25 7.81 11.19 -8.72
CA ALA A 25 8.58 10.05 -8.28
C ALA A 25 7.55 9.01 -7.87
N ALA A 26 7.36 7.99 -8.70
CA ALA A 26 6.69 6.78 -8.30
C ALA A 26 7.62 6.15 -7.26
N ASP A 27 7.52 6.60 -6.03
CA ASP A 27 8.21 6.02 -4.89
C ASP A 27 7.38 4.80 -4.50
N TRP A 28 7.80 3.64 -4.98
CA TRP A 28 7.14 2.37 -4.73
C TRP A 28 7.77 1.79 -3.47
N GLN A 29 7.18 2.09 -2.32
CA GLN A 29 7.67 1.64 -1.03
C GLN A 29 6.92 0.36 -0.62
N VAL A 30 7.58 -0.79 -0.77
CA VAL A 30 7.05 -2.08 -0.29
C VAL A 30 7.75 -2.46 1.00
N ASN A 31 7.00 -2.62 2.09
CA ASN A 31 7.51 -3.12 3.37
C ASN A 31 6.78 -4.40 3.78
N ILE A 32 7.54 -5.42 4.17
CA ILE A 32 7.01 -6.67 4.72
C ILE A 32 7.42 -6.74 6.18
N HIS A 33 6.45 -6.75 7.09
CA HIS A 33 6.69 -6.86 8.52
C HIS A 33 6.27 -8.24 9.01
N LEU A 34 7.15 -8.90 9.75
CA LEU A 34 6.90 -10.19 10.40
C LEU A 34 7.16 -10.01 11.89
N SER A 35 6.13 -10.18 12.71
CA SER A 35 6.23 -10.01 14.15
C SER A 35 5.61 -11.20 14.88
N PRO A 36 6.36 -11.88 15.76
CA PRO A 36 5.76 -12.76 16.76
C PRO A 36 4.97 -11.90 17.76
N GLU A 37 3.67 -12.17 17.89
CA GLU A 37 2.79 -11.56 18.89
C GLU A 37 2.69 -12.49 20.12
N ASN A 38 2.42 -11.91 21.28
CA ASN A 38 2.27 -12.68 22.53
C ASN A 38 1.17 -13.75 22.40
N GLY A 39 1.42 -14.94 22.96
CA GLY A 39 0.44 -16.04 22.95
C GLY A 39 0.52 -16.99 21.76
N GLY A 40 1.66 -17.06 21.06
CA GLY A 40 1.84 -17.99 19.93
C GLY A 40 1.20 -17.52 18.62
N LEU A 41 0.85 -16.22 18.57
CA LEU A 41 0.36 -15.56 17.37
C LEU A 41 1.54 -15.12 16.50
N LEU A 42 1.45 -15.36 15.20
CA LEU A 42 2.37 -14.82 14.19
C LEU A 42 1.61 -13.84 13.31
N SER A 43 2.09 -12.59 13.22
CA SER A 43 1.53 -11.57 12.34
C SER A 43 2.50 -11.27 11.20
N GLY A 44 2.00 -11.34 9.97
CA GLY A 44 2.67 -10.91 8.75
C GLY A 44 1.88 -9.77 8.10
N GLU A 45 2.53 -8.66 7.78
CA GLU A 45 1.91 -7.50 7.17
C GLU A 45 2.67 -7.08 5.91
N MET A 46 1.93 -6.64 4.90
CA MET A 46 2.48 -6.03 3.69
C MET A 46 1.93 -4.61 3.58
N TRP A 47 2.85 -3.68 3.41
CA TRP A 47 2.57 -2.26 3.26
C TRP A 47 3.07 -1.81 1.89
N TYR A 48 2.25 -1.02 1.19
CA TYR A 48 2.58 -0.38 -0.07
C TYR A 48 2.33 1.12 0.05
N ASN A 49 3.36 1.94 -0.12
CA ASN A 49 3.28 3.40 -0.01
C ASN A 49 2.63 3.87 1.29
N ASN A 50 3.06 3.29 2.42
CA ASN A 50 2.52 3.50 3.76
C ASN A 50 1.06 3.07 3.99
N ASP A 51 0.40 2.46 3.00
CA ASP A 51 -0.91 1.85 3.16
C ASP A 51 -0.75 0.33 3.40
N MET A 52 -1.41 -0.20 4.44
CA MET A 52 -1.40 -1.63 4.72
C MET A 52 -2.31 -2.36 3.74
N VAL A 53 -1.72 -3.07 2.78
CA VAL A 53 -2.47 -3.77 1.72
C VAL A 53 -2.90 -5.17 2.14
N TRP A 54 -2.17 -5.79 3.07
CA TRP A 54 -2.48 -7.14 3.54
C TRP A 54 -1.93 -7.37 4.95
N ARG A 55 -2.67 -8.18 5.72
CA ARG A 55 -2.25 -8.70 7.02
C ARG A 55 -2.73 -10.15 7.16
N LEU A 56 -1.83 -11.03 7.59
CA LEU A 56 -2.11 -12.40 7.98
C LEU A 56 -1.75 -12.59 9.44
N LYS A 57 -2.72 -13.03 10.23
CA LYS A 57 -2.50 -13.45 11.62
C LYS A 57 -2.73 -14.96 11.69
N ILE A 58 -1.71 -15.69 12.13
CA ILE A 58 -1.79 -17.13 12.38
C ILE A 58 -1.78 -17.32 13.89
N GLN A 59 -2.75 -18.07 14.39
CA GLN A 59 -2.88 -18.41 15.79
C GLN A 59 -3.03 -19.92 15.93
N ALA A 60 -2.29 -20.52 16.86
CA ALA A 60 -2.32 -21.96 17.09
C ALA A 60 -3.54 -22.42 17.89
N ASP A 61 -4.16 -21.54 18.69
CA ASP A 61 -5.29 -21.88 19.55
C ASP A 61 -6.26 -20.70 19.73
N GLY A 62 -7.55 -20.96 19.49
CA GLY A 62 -8.64 -19.99 19.53
C GLY A 62 -8.77 -19.14 18.26
N ALA A 63 -9.96 -19.12 17.66
CA ALA A 63 -10.28 -18.18 16.60
C ALA A 63 -10.49 -16.78 17.20
N ILE A 64 -9.53 -15.88 17.06
CA ILE A 64 -9.75 -14.46 17.36
C ILE A 64 -10.40 -13.81 16.13
N PRO A 65 -11.56 -13.15 16.26
CA PRO A 65 -12.17 -12.45 15.15
C PRO A 65 -11.19 -11.42 14.61
N ALA A 66 -10.94 -11.44 13.30
CA ALA A 66 -10.13 -10.41 12.67
C ALA A 66 -10.86 -9.08 12.79
N ILE A 67 -10.40 -8.25 13.71
CA ILE A 67 -10.91 -6.90 13.88
C ILE A 67 -10.38 -6.13 12.67
N SER A 68 -11.27 -5.81 11.71
CA SER A 68 -10.96 -4.83 10.69
C SER A 68 -10.63 -3.54 11.41
N GLY A 69 -9.36 -3.12 11.38
CA GLY A 69 -9.06 -1.70 11.52
C GLY A 69 -9.98 -0.95 10.55
N ASN A 70 -10.44 0.24 10.94
CA ASN A 70 -11.49 1.02 10.27
C ASN A 70 -11.09 1.53 8.87
N ASP A 71 -10.32 0.74 8.11
CA ASP A 71 -9.87 0.99 6.75
C ASP A 71 -10.86 0.36 5.77
N PRO A 72 -11.66 1.17 5.05
CA PRO A 72 -12.67 0.69 4.11
C PRO A 72 -12.06 0.02 2.86
N ARG A 73 -10.73 0.00 2.70
CA ARG A 73 -10.06 -0.60 1.52
C ARG A 73 -9.58 -2.03 1.75
N VAL A 74 -9.72 -2.57 2.96
CA VAL A 74 -9.21 -3.89 3.31
C VAL A 74 -10.34 -4.92 3.34
N THR A 75 -10.21 -5.97 2.54
CA THR A 75 -11.09 -7.16 2.65
C THR A 75 -10.52 -8.08 3.71
N VAL A 76 -11.29 -8.32 4.78
CA VAL A 76 -10.90 -9.22 5.86
C VAL A 76 -11.49 -10.61 5.61
N LEU A 77 -10.62 -11.61 5.48
CA LEU A 77 -10.99 -13.02 5.38
C LEU A 77 -10.56 -13.73 6.66
N VAL A 78 -11.50 -14.40 7.33
CA VAL A 78 -11.25 -15.21 8.53
C VAL A 78 -11.57 -16.66 8.18
N PRO A 79 -10.60 -17.45 7.69
CA PRO A 79 -10.81 -18.86 7.41
C PRO A 79 -10.88 -19.66 8.72
N ASP A 80 -11.70 -20.71 8.71
CA ASP A 80 -11.64 -21.73 9.76
C ASP A 80 -10.34 -22.54 9.58
N ILE A 81 -9.73 -22.99 10.68
CA ILE A 81 -8.65 -23.98 10.62
C ILE A 81 -9.25 -25.34 10.99
N VAL A 82 -9.21 -26.29 10.06
CA VAL A 82 -9.68 -27.67 10.26
C VAL A 82 -8.53 -28.60 9.89
N ASP A 83 -8.10 -29.46 10.82
CA ASP A 83 -6.99 -30.40 10.63
C ASP A 83 -5.68 -29.75 10.13
N GLY A 84 -5.39 -28.53 10.60
CA GLY A 84 -4.19 -27.78 10.22
C GLY A 84 -4.25 -27.12 8.83
N LEU A 85 -5.40 -27.16 8.16
CA LEU A 85 -5.64 -26.54 6.87
C LEU A 85 -6.57 -25.33 7.01
N PHE A 86 -6.29 -24.27 6.25
CA PHE A 86 -7.19 -23.13 6.13
C PHE A 86 -8.39 -23.50 5.24
N VAL A 87 -9.60 -23.36 5.76
CA VAL A 87 -10.86 -23.62 5.06
C VAL A 87 -11.56 -22.30 4.77
N LEU A 88 -11.60 -21.95 3.48
CA LEU A 88 -12.36 -20.81 2.96
C LEU A 88 -13.70 -21.32 2.42
N LYS A 89 -14.79 -21.06 3.14
CA LYS A 89 -16.15 -21.42 2.70
C LYS A 89 -16.72 -20.30 1.84
N VAL A 90 -16.97 -20.59 0.57
CA VAL A 90 -17.69 -19.67 -0.34
C VAL A 90 -19.15 -20.08 -0.34
N HIS A 91 -20.01 -19.25 0.26
CA HIS A 91 -21.46 -19.45 0.21
C HIS A 91 -22.03 -18.81 -1.07
N ARG A 92 -22.96 -19.50 -1.73
CA ARG A 92 -23.68 -19.02 -2.91
C ARG A 92 -25.00 -18.37 -2.52
#